data_AF-A0A7X7N2M7-F1
#
_entry.id   AF-A0A7X7N2M7-F1
#
_cell.length_a   1.000
_cell.length_b   1.000
_cell.length_c   1.000
_cell.angle_alpha   90.00
_cell.angle_beta   90.00
_cell.angle_gamma   90.00
#
_symmetry.space_group_name_H-M   'P 1'
#
loop_
_entity.id
_entity.type
_entity.pdbx_description
1 polymer ?
#
loop_
_entity_poly.entity_id
_entity_poly.type
_entity_poly.pdbx_seq_one_letter_code
_entity_poly.pdbx_strand_id
1 'polypeptide(L)'
;MTVIDQSAATAANTPSAVRYDVAIDLESCTGCGLCEAFCPVDVFEMQSGLPVAVQPDLCWGCETCAGQCPTTSIRVNCREGAEPFVDRPKANPLPAEKVGLYREWSRTLKEVLGLRWSPVAISLIPAGDPLPDVPVPEERLRYCQSLMAARRGRSIMMPANRHACPDGTAILGLTELPAKLASGELYILFHKLHDIEAAQRMVLERPCLEPRTIDATVVTPLENAATEPQVIAVVAQPEQAMWLLMSSSYYSGHRHELNASGYNAQCVETTLLPYTTGKLNVSFGCYGCRASSDISDDMMFIGIPVDQMPTVISGLRELGSRAIPQSRNKIYLPPM
;
A
#
# COMPACT_ATOMS: atom_id res chain seq x y z
N MET A 1 19.48 -24.17 26.85
CA MET A 1 19.17 -23.16 27.90
C MET A 1 20.25 -22.11 27.81
N THR A 2 20.01 -21.12 26.96
CA THR A 2 20.94 -20.01 26.75
C THR A 2 20.14 -18.77 27.13
N VAL A 3 20.55 -18.18 28.24
CA VAL A 3 19.93 -16.99 28.83
C VAL A 3 20.11 -15.86 27.83
N ILE A 4 19.00 -15.38 27.27
CA ILE A 4 18.98 -14.18 26.44
C ILE A 4 19.09 -13.01 27.42
N ASP A 5 20.23 -12.33 27.36
CA ASP A 5 20.51 -11.13 28.13
C ASP A 5 19.52 -10.02 27.74
N GLN A 6 18.67 -9.64 28.70
CA GLN A 6 17.55 -8.69 28.53
C GLN A 6 17.99 -7.22 28.71
N SER A 7 19.28 -6.89 28.67
CA SER A 7 19.75 -5.52 28.93
C SER A 7 20.11 -4.67 27.70
N ALA A 8 19.57 -4.96 26.52
CA ALA A 8 19.79 -4.16 25.31
C ALA A 8 18.49 -3.61 24.66
N ALA A 9 17.42 -3.42 25.45
CA ALA A 9 16.11 -2.95 24.98
C ALA A 9 15.87 -1.44 25.22
N THR A 10 16.83 -0.57 24.92
CA THR A 10 16.68 0.90 25.16
C THR A 10 17.07 1.81 23.99
N ALA A 11 17.08 1.30 22.76
CA ALA A 11 17.31 2.15 21.58
C ALA A 11 16.48 1.73 20.36
N ALA A 12 15.14 1.76 20.44
CA ALA A 12 14.33 1.38 19.29
C ALA A 12 12.87 1.91 19.26
N ASN A 13 12.60 3.08 19.82
CA ASN A 13 11.34 3.79 19.58
C ASN A 13 11.69 5.20 19.16
N THR A 14 12.11 5.38 17.89
CA THR A 14 12.06 6.73 17.31
C THR A 14 10.57 7.02 17.12
N PRO A 15 9.98 7.96 17.89
CA PRO A 15 8.59 8.31 17.72
C PRO A 15 8.42 8.76 16.27
N SER A 16 7.27 8.41 15.66
CA SER A 16 6.73 9.18 14.55
C SER A 16 7.00 10.66 14.86
N ALA A 17 7.85 11.33 14.10
CA ALA A 17 8.13 12.76 14.31
C ALA A 17 6.85 13.61 14.21
N VAL A 18 5.75 13.00 13.77
CA VAL A 18 4.39 13.53 13.75
C VAL A 18 3.65 13.10 15.00
N ARG A 19 3.22 14.08 15.79
CA ARG A 19 2.35 13.87 16.95
C ARG A 19 0.91 14.11 16.54
N TYR A 20 -0.02 13.44 17.23
CA TYR A 20 -1.44 13.57 16.97
C TYR A 20 -2.18 13.97 18.22
N ASP A 21 -3.08 14.93 18.06
CA ASP A 21 -4.09 15.19 19.07
C ASP A 21 -5.30 14.33 18.79
N VAL A 22 -5.68 13.57 19.81
CA VAL A 22 -6.95 12.89 19.83
C VAL A 22 -7.90 13.73 20.67
N ALA A 23 -8.87 14.36 20.01
CA ALA A 23 -9.94 15.09 20.67
C ALA A 23 -11.20 14.23 20.71
N ILE A 24 -11.85 14.17 21.88
CA ILE A 24 -13.10 13.45 22.10
C ILE A 24 -14.14 14.45 22.56
N ASP A 25 -15.23 14.57 21.82
CA ASP A 25 -16.41 15.30 22.24
C ASP A 25 -17.19 14.44 23.25
N LEU A 26 -17.06 14.79 24.53
CA LEU A 26 -17.68 14.05 25.62
C LEU A 26 -19.21 14.26 25.70
N GLU A 27 -19.76 15.30 25.07
CA GLU A 27 -21.21 15.54 25.07
C GLU A 27 -21.94 14.56 24.16
N SER A 28 -21.34 14.22 23.01
CA SER A 28 -21.90 13.26 22.06
C SER A 28 -21.41 11.83 22.28
N CYS A 29 -20.39 11.62 23.12
CA CYS A 29 -19.83 10.31 23.39
C CYS A 29 -20.79 9.43 24.20
N THR A 30 -21.07 8.22 23.70
CA THR A 30 -21.93 7.24 24.39
C THR A 30 -21.18 6.30 25.32
N GLY A 31 -19.84 6.35 25.36
CA GLY A 31 -19.04 5.43 26.18
C GLY A 31 -18.98 3.99 25.66
N CYS A 32 -19.30 3.74 24.38
CA CYS A 32 -19.43 2.39 23.82
C CYS A 32 -18.15 1.53 23.76
N GLY A 33 -16.96 2.09 24.04
CA GLY A 33 -15.70 1.34 24.09
C GLY A 33 -15.07 0.98 22.73
N LEU A 34 -15.72 1.28 21.60
CA LEU A 34 -15.20 0.92 20.28
C LEU A 34 -13.84 1.55 19.96
N CYS A 35 -13.54 2.75 20.47
CA CYS A 35 -12.24 3.39 20.26
C CYS A 35 -11.08 2.64 20.92
N GLU A 36 -11.28 2.06 22.10
CA GLU A 36 -10.32 1.19 22.78
C GLU A 36 -10.20 -0.15 22.03
N ALA A 37 -11.33 -0.78 21.69
CA ALA A 37 -11.35 -2.05 20.98
C ALA A 37 -10.65 -1.98 19.61
N PHE A 38 -10.89 -0.92 18.83
CA PHE A 38 -10.36 -0.80 17.47
C PHE A 38 -9.02 -0.06 17.37
N CYS A 39 -8.46 0.48 18.46
CA CYS A 39 -7.14 1.09 18.42
C CYS A 39 -6.06 0.00 18.28
N PRO A 40 -5.27 -0.02 17.19
CA PRO A 40 -4.25 -1.06 17.01
C PRO A 40 -3.03 -0.88 17.91
N VAL A 41 -2.90 0.29 18.55
CA VAL A 41 -1.74 0.75 19.33
C VAL A 41 -2.15 1.23 20.73
N ASP A 42 -3.34 0.81 21.18
CA ASP A 42 -3.83 0.96 22.57
C ASP A 42 -3.71 2.38 23.16
N VAL A 43 -4.10 3.39 22.37
CA VAL A 43 -4.12 4.81 22.79
C VAL A 43 -5.17 5.09 23.87
N PHE A 44 -6.28 4.36 23.83
CA PHE A 44 -7.45 4.62 24.66
C PHE A 44 -7.61 3.57 25.76
N GLU A 45 -8.07 4.01 26.93
CA GLU A 45 -8.61 3.16 27.99
C GLU A 45 -10.00 3.64 28.39
N MET A 46 -10.90 2.71 28.71
CA MET A 46 -12.23 3.05 29.23
C MET A 46 -12.18 3.28 30.75
N GLN A 47 -12.40 4.53 31.18
CA GLN A 47 -12.40 4.94 32.59
C GLN A 47 -13.73 5.57 32.96
N SER A 48 -14.38 5.06 34.00
CA SER A 48 -15.69 5.55 34.47
C SER A 48 -16.76 5.61 33.36
N GLY A 49 -16.70 4.69 32.39
CA GLY A 49 -17.64 4.61 31.27
C GLY A 49 -17.34 5.54 30.09
N LEU A 50 -16.24 6.30 30.12
CA LEU A 50 -15.82 7.19 29.02
C LEU A 50 -14.40 6.86 28.56
N PRO A 51 -14.09 7.06 27.27
CA PRO A 51 -12.74 6.83 26.75
C PRO A 51 -11.78 7.94 27.19
N VAL A 52 -10.60 7.53 27.64
CA VAL A 52 -9.47 8.41 27.97
C VAL A 52 -8.30 8.04 27.07
N ALA A 53 -7.74 9.02 26.36
CA ALA A 53 -6.50 8.82 25.60
C ALA A 53 -5.31 8.82 26.57
N VAL A 54 -4.99 7.65 27.13
CA VAL A 54 -3.90 7.47 28.11
C VAL A 54 -2.52 7.48 27.47
N GLN A 55 -2.43 7.13 26.19
CA GLN A 55 -1.18 7.04 25.44
C GLN A 55 -1.27 7.78 24.09
N PRO A 56 -1.57 9.10 24.09
CA PRO A 56 -1.79 9.86 22.86
C PRO A 56 -0.55 9.91 21.96
N ASP A 57 0.65 9.83 22.54
CA ASP A 57 1.92 9.82 21.79
C ASP A 57 2.12 8.56 20.95
N LEU A 58 1.42 7.45 21.25
CA LEU A 58 1.43 6.23 20.44
C LEU A 58 0.49 6.31 19.23
N CYS A 59 -0.29 7.38 19.11
CA CYS A 59 -1.34 7.47 18.12
C CYS A 59 -0.78 7.38 16.69
N TRP A 60 -1.03 6.23 16.05
CA TRP A 60 -0.78 6.02 14.63
C TRP A 60 -1.78 6.77 13.75
N GLY A 61 -2.71 7.53 14.33
CA GLY A 61 -3.89 8.18 13.71
C GLY A 61 -4.26 7.63 12.33
N CYS A 62 -4.50 6.33 12.34
CA CYS A 62 -5.10 5.54 11.27
C CYS A 62 -6.59 5.83 11.11
N GLU A 63 -7.13 6.66 12.01
CA GLU A 63 -8.52 7.09 12.12
C GLU A 63 -9.52 5.95 12.30
N THR A 64 -9.05 4.74 12.61
CA THR A 64 -9.94 3.59 12.87
C THR A 64 -10.90 3.90 14.02
N CYS A 65 -10.44 4.54 15.10
CA CYS A 65 -11.31 4.95 16.21
C CYS A 65 -12.39 5.96 15.77
N ALA A 66 -12.04 6.94 14.93
CA ALA A 66 -12.99 7.92 14.40
C ALA A 66 -14.01 7.27 13.46
N GLY A 67 -13.56 6.38 12.57
CA GLY A 67 -14.42 5.66 11.63
C GLY A 67 -15.35 4.62 12.27
N GLN A 68 -15.00 4.08 13.43
CA GLN A 68 -15.85 3.16 14.20
C GLN A 68 -16.74 3.87 15.23
N CYS A 69 -16.58 5.17 15.43
CA CYS A 69 -17.38 5.93 16.38
C CYS A 69 -18.80 6.18 15.83
N PRO A 70 -19.86 5.59 16.42
CA PRO A 70 -21.22 5.69 15.88
C PRO A 70 -21.78 7.12 15.96
N THR A 71 -21.26 7.94 16.87
CA THR A 71 -21.65 9.34 17.08
C THR A 71 -20.65 10.32 16.49
N THR A 72 -19.60 9.85 15.81
CA THR A 72 -18.53 10.69 15.22
C THR A 72 -17.84 11.65 16.21
N SER A 73 -17.81 11.29 17.50
CA SER A 73 -17.30 12.11 18.60
C SER A 73 -15.77 12.21 18.67
N ILE A 74 -15.03 11.52 17.81
CA ILE A 74 -13.57 11.46 17.86
C ILE A 74 -12.98 12.19 16.65
N ARG A 75 -12.03 13.10 16.92
CA ARG A 75 -11.19 13.76 15.92
C ARG A 75 -9.74 13.42 16.18
N VAL A 76 -9.01 13.09 15.11
CA VAL A 76 -7.57 12.84 15.17
C VAL A 76 -6.91 13.91 14.33
N ASN A 77 -6.28 14.88 14.98
CA ASN A 77 -5.66 16.02 14.30
C ASN A 77 -4.15 15.80 14.24
N CYS A 78 -3.58 16.00 13.06
CA CYS A 78 -2.14 16.04 12.88
C CYS A 78 -1.59 17.33 13.52
N ARG A 79 -0.61 17.21 14.43
CA ARG A 79 0.22 18.37 14.81
C ARG A 79 1.42 18.45 13.87
N GLU A 80 1.81 19.67 13.53
CA GLU A 80 3.08 19.92 12.84
C GLU A 80 4.21 19.21 13.58
N GLY A 81 4.90 18.33 12.86
CA GLY A 81 5.87 17.40 13.43
C GLY A 81 6.95 17.10 12.41
N ALA A 82 8.19 17.17 12.90
CA ALA A 82 9.44 17.35 12.17
C ALA A 82 9.55 16.53 10.89
N GLU A 83 10.16 17.14 9.87
CA GLU A 83 10.52 16.47 8.63
C GLU A 83 11.36 15.22 8.96
N PRO A 84 10.84 14.01 8.76
CA PRO A 84 11.68 12.83 8.85
C PRO A 84 12.77 12.98 7.79
N PHE A 85 14.02 12.81 8.20
CA PHE A 85 15.19 12.77 7.31
C PHE A 85 15.77 14.11 6.82
N VAL A 86 15.60 15.23 7.55
CA VAL A 86 16.24 16.54 7.22
C VAL A 86 17.73 16.40 6.89
N ASP A 87 18.46 15.58 7.66
CA ASP A 87 19.91 15.42 7.52
C ASP A 87 20.33 14.32 6.54
N ARG A 88 19.38 13.66 5.87
CA ARG A 88 19.68 12.51 5.01
C ARG A 88 20.12 12.97 3.62
N PRO A 89 21.15 12.33 3.02
CA PRO A 89 21.56 12.67 1.66
C PRO A 89 20.42 12.48 0.66
N LYS A 90 20.32 13.41 -0.28
CA LYS A 90 19.44 13.27 -1.43
C LYS A 90 20.04 12.28 -2.43
N ALA A 91 19.21 11.40 -2.98
CA ALA A 91 19.58 10.51 -4.06
C ALA A 91 19.86 11.31 -5.33
N ASN A 92 20.80 10.81 -6.14
CA ASN A 92 21.05 11.40 -7.44
C ASN A 92 19.82 11.21 -8.35
N PRO A 93 19.52 12.19 -9.21
CA PRO A 93 18.48 12.03 -10.22
C PRO A 93 18.75 10.82 -11.11
N LEU A 94 17.68 10.21 -11.62
CA LEU A 94 17.78 9.13 -12.59
C LEU A 94 18.55 9.55 -13.84
N PRO A 95 19.37 8.65 -14.43
CA PRO A 95 19.97 8.89 -15.74
C PRO A 95 18.90 9.19 -16.80
N ALA A 96 19.19 10.12 -17.71
CA ALA A 96 18.25 10.54 -18.76
C ALA A 96 17.74 9.37 -19.64
N GLU A 97 18.58 8.35 -19.83
CA GLU A 97 18.21 7.11 -20.53
C GLU A 97 17.06 6.37 -19.83
N LYS A 98 17.17 6.16 -18.50
CA LYS A 98 16.11 5.51 -17.71
C LYS A 98 14.82 6.34 -17.69
N VAL A 99 14.94 7.66 -17.59
CA VAL A 99 13.78 8.57 -17.70
C VAL A 99 13.09 8.43 -19.06
N GLY A 100 13.86 8.38 -20.15
CA GLY A 100 13.34 8.14 -21.50
C GLY A 100 12.63 6.79 -21.63
N LEU A 101 13.24 5.74 -21.10
CA LEU A 101 12.71 4.37 -21.09
C LEU A 101 11.36 4.28 -20.34
N TYR A 102 11.27 4.83 -19.14
CA TYR A 102 10.03 4.79 -18.36
C TYR A 102 8.90 5.59 -19.00
N ARG A 103 9.22 6.72 -19.65
CA ARG A 103 8.24 7.48 -20.46
C ARG A 103 7.73 6.66 -21.64
N GLU A 104 8.61 5.94 -22.33
CA GLU A 104 8.25 5.05 -23.44
C GLU A 104 7.34 3.91 -22.97
N TRP A 105 7.66 3.28 -21.83
CA TRP A 105 6.85 2.22 -21.24
C TRP A 105 5.47 2.72 -20.83
N SER A 106 5.41 3.85 -20.12
CA SER A 106 4.14 4.48 -19.74
C SER A 106 3.28 4.80 -20.97
N ARG A 107 3.87 5.38 -22.02
CA ARG A 107 3.19 5.66 -23.28
C ARG A 107 2.62 4.38 -23.90
N THR A 108 3.44 3.34 -24.05
CA THR A 108 3.03 2.07 -24.67
C THR A 108 1.87 1.43 -23.89
N LEU A 109 1.96 1.38 -22.56
CA LEU A 109 0.89 0.86 -21.70
C LEU A 109 -0.41 1.62 -21.91
N LYS A 110 -0.36 2.96 -21.89
CA LYS A 110 -1.54 3.82 -22.00
C LYS A 110 -2.19 3.72 -23.38
N GLU A 111 -1.40 3.78 -24.44
CA GLU A 111 -1.91 3.78 -25.82
C GLU A 111 -2.47 2.41 -26.23
N VAL A 112 -1.74 1.32 -25.97
CA VAL A 112 -2.14 -0.02 -26.40
C VAL A 112 -3.36 -0.51 -25.61
N LEU A 113 -3.37 -0.33 -24.29
CA LEU A 113 -4.46 -0.81 -23.44
C LEU A 113 -5.62 0.17 -23.34
N GLY A 114 -5.43 1.44 -23.73
CA GLY A 114 -6.41 2.50 -23.52
C GLY A 114 -6.55 2.86 -22.04
N LEU A 115 -5.44 2.92 -21.29
CA LEU A 115 -5.50 3.21 -19.85
C LEU A 115 -5.92 4.67 -19.62
N ARG A 116 -6.92 4.86 -18.76
CA ARG A 116 -7.36 6.19 -18.32
C ARG A 116 -6.31 6.91 -17.47
N TRP A 117 -5.56 6.16 -16.66
CA TRP A 117 -4.62 6.67 -15.68
C TRP A 117 -3.19 6.21 -15.97
N SER A 118 -2.22 6.91 -15.40
CA SER A 118 -0.82 6.52 -15.56
C SER A 118 -0.48 5.26 -14.77
N PRO A 119 0.35 4.35 -15.32
CA PRO A 119 1.02 3.33 -14.53
C PRO A 119 1.83 3.98 -13.40
N VAL A 120 1.95 3.30 -12.28
CA VAL A 120 2.61 3.81 -11.08
C VAL A 120 3.94 3.09 -10.88
N ALA A 121 5.03 3.86 -10.84
CA ALA A 121 6.33 3.38 -10.40
C ALA A 121 6.35 3.34 -8.86
N ILE A 122 6.66 2.17 -8.30
CA ILE A 122 6.76 1.91 -6.87
C ILE A 122 8.23 1.62 -6.52
N SER A 123 8.74 2.36 -5.55
CA SER A 123 10.05 2.12 -4.97
C SER A 123 9.98 1.99 -3.44
N LEU A 124 10.67 1.00 -2.88
CA LEU A 124 10.89 0.84 -1.45
C LEU A 124 12.31 1.28 -1.15
N ILE A 125 12.49 2.36 -0.37
CA ILE A 125 13.82 2.90 -0.07
C ILE A 125 14.40 2.15 1.14
N PRO A 126 15.50 1.41 0.98
CA PRO A 126 16.12 0.70 2.07
C PRO A 126 16.56 1.61 3.22
N ALA A 127 16.69 1.02 4.40
CA ALA A 127 17.16 1.73 5.58
C ALA A 127 18.56 2.32 5.35
N GLY A 128 18.73 3.61 5.60
CA GLY A 128 20.00 4.34 5.40
C GLY A 128 20.30 4.83 3.98
N ASP A 129 19.63 4.32 2.94
CA ASP A 129 19.88 4.74 1.55
C ASP A 129 19.49 6.21 1.27
N PRO A 130 20.12 6.91 0.32
CA PRO A 130 19.74 8.28 -0.03
C PRO A 130 18.26 8.40 -0.47
N LEU A 131 17.61 9.52 -0.13
CA LEU A 131 16.19 9.75 -0.46
C LEU A 131 16.01 10.50 -1.77
N PRO A 132 15.11 10.06 -2.67
CA PRO A 132 14.81 10.83 -3.86
C PRO A 132 14.09 12.14 -3.52
N ASP A 133 14.27 13.15 -4.38
CA ASP A 133 13.63 14.46 -4.24
C ASP A 133 12.15 14.37 -4.64
N VAL A 134 11.33 13.85 -3.73
CA VAL A 134 9.89 13.62 -3.92
C VAL A 134 9.12 14.24 -2.75
N PRO A 135 8.02 14.96 -3.03
CA PRO A 135 7.20 15.55 -1.97
C PRO A 135 6.72 14.52 -0.94
N VAL A 136 6.84 14.88 0.33
CA VAL A 136 6.24 14.16 1.45
C VAL A 136 4.87 14.78 1.73
N PRO A 137 3.79 13.99 1.85
CA PRO A 137 2.47 14.56 2.10
C PRO A 137 2.41 15.11 3.52
N GLU A 138 1.72 16.25 3.70
CA GLU A 138 1.49 16.85 5.02
C GLU A 138 0.61 15.92 5.87
N GLU A 139 -0.48 15.46 5.27
CA GLU A 139 -1.39 14.46 5.85
C GLU A 139 -0.86 13.04 5.66
N ARG A 140 -1.25 12.15 6.56
CA ARG A 140 -1.00 10.73 6.35
C ARG A 140 -1.95 10.17 5.31
N LEU A 141 -1.40 9.31 4.47
CA LEU A 141 -2.20 8.53 3.53
C LEU A 141 -2.03 7.07 3.85
N ARG A 142 -3.05 6.26 3.57
CA ARG A 142 -2.84 4.82 3.43
C ARG A 142 -1.97 4.60 2.21
N TYR A 143 -1.10 3.59 2.23
CA TYR A 143 -0.31 3.23 1.05
C TYR A 143 -1.16 3.05 -0.22
N CYS A 144 -2.39 2.52 -0.08
CA CYS A 144 -3.32 2.44 -1.20
C CYS A 144 -3.66 3.81 -1.82
N GLN A 145 -3.86 4.84 -0.99
CA GLN A 145 -4.18 6.20 -1.42
C GLN A 145 -3.02 6.88 -2.14
N SER A 146 -1.77 6.62 -1.74
CA SER A 146 -0.62 7.20 -2.45
C SER A 146 -0.52 6.68 -3.88
N LEU A 147 -0.81 5.39 -4.12
CA LEU A 147 -0.92 4.84 -5.48
C LEU A 147 -2.06 5.51 -6.27
N MET A 148 -3.18 5.85 -5.62
CA MET A 148 -4.31 6.53 -6.27
C MET A 148 -4.01 7.98 -6.64
N ALA A 149 -3.19 8.65 -5.85
CA ALA A 149 -2.68 9.97 -6.17
C ALA A 149 -1.65 9.86 -7.32
N ALA A 150 -0.79 8.84 -7.28
CA ALA A 150 0.23 8.62 -8.30
C ALA A 150 -0.31 8.29 -9.67
N ARG A 151 -1.34 7.44 -9.78
CA ARG A 151 -2.00 7.19 -11.08
C ARG A 151 -2.61 8.45 -11.70
N ARG A 152 -2.86 9.49 -10.89
CA ARG A 152 -3.40 10.81 -11.27
C ARG A 152 -2.33 11.90 -11.42
N GLY A 153 -1.04 11.56 -11.41
CA GLY A 153 0.02 12.51 -11.70
C GLY A 153 0.81 13.01 -10.49
N ARG A 154 0.51 12.55 -9.26
CA ARG A 154 1.23 13.01 -8.05
C ARG A 154 2.41 12.11 -7.70
N SER A 155 3.55 12.69 -7.37
CA SER A 155 4.70 11.96 -6.82
C SER A 155 4.71 12.12 -5.30
N ILE A 156 4.79 11.00 -4.57
CA ILE A 156 4.64 10.98 -3.11
C ILE A 156 5.68 10.05 -2.50
N MET A 157 6.42 10.55 -1.52
CA MET A 157 7.29 9.78 -0.63
C MET A 157 6.67 9.72 0.76
N MET A 158 6.52 8.51 1.31
CA MET A 158 5.93 8.30 2.63
C MET A 158 6.86 7.47 3.52
N PRO A 159 7.56 8.13 4.46
CA PRO A 159 8.11 7.46 5.62
C PRO A 159 7.04 6.83 6.51
N ALA A 160 7.45 6.00 7.46
CA ALA A 160 6.57 5.33 8.42
C ALA A 160 5.52 6.28 9.05
N ASN A 161 5.95 7.47 9.48
CA ASN A 161 5.09 8.48 10.10
C ASN A 161 4.10 9.17 9.15
N ARG A 162 4.18 8.91 7.84
CA ARG A 162 3.24 9.40 6.82
C ARG A 162 2.25 8.33 6.34
N HIS A 163 2.34 7.10 6.84
CA HIS A 163 1.39 6.04 6.54
C HIS A 163 0.28 5.96 7.58
N ALA A 164 -0.99 6.01 7.15
CA ALA A 164 -2.14 5.83 8.03
C ALA A 164 -2.53 4.36 8.28
N CYS A 165 -1.82 3.38 7.70
CA CYS A 165 -2.14 1.96 7.84
C CYS A 165 -0.98 1.22 8.53
N PRO A 166 -1.09 0.89 9.83
CA PRO A 166 -0.02 0.20 10.56
C PRO A 166 0.24 -1.22 10.01
N ASP A 167 -0.80 -1.84 9.44
CA ASP A 167 -0.66 -3.12 8.77
C ASP A 167 0.21 -3.01 7.51
N GLY A 168 0.00 -1.94 6.73
CA GLY A 168 0.77 -1.66 5.52
C GLY A 168 2.24 -1.35 5.81
N THR A 169 2.54 -0.60 6.88
CA THR A 169 3.92 -0.30 7.27
C THR A 169 4.66 -1.52 7.77
N ALA A 170 3.99 -2.39 8.54
CA ALA A 170 4.58 -3.65 8.98
C ALA A 170 4.89 -4.57 7.80
N ILE A 171 3.95 -4.75 6.87
CA ILE A 171 4.13 -5.59 5.67
C ILE A 171 5.31 -5.11 4.83
N LEU A 172 5.44 -3.80 4.63
CA LEU A 172 6.48 -3.20 3.80
C LEU A 172 7.79 -2.95 4.57
N GLY A 173 7.94 -3.44 5.81
CA GLY A 173 9.20 -3.39 6.56
C GLY A 173 9.55 -2.01 7.13
N LEU A 174 8.59 -1.08 7.23
CA LEU A 174 8.82 0.24 7.82
C LEU A 174 8.78 0.21 9.35
N THR A 175 7.93 -0.63 9.94
CA THR A 175 7.74 -0.75 11.39
C THR A 175 7.48 -2.19 11.81
N GLU A 176 7.47 -2.44 13.11
CA GLU A 176 6.89 -3.66 13.66
C GLU A 176 5.37 -3.72 13.47
N LEU A 177 4.83 -4.95 13.56
CA LEU A 177 3.39 -5.19 13.60
C LEU A 177 2.87 -4.94 15.03
N PRO A 178 1.87 -4.07 15.23
CA PRO A 178 1.28 -3.87 16.56
C PRO A 178 0.67 -5.15 17.12
N ALA A 179 0.80 -5.35 18.45
CA ALA A 179 0.40 -6.58 19.12
C ALA A 179 -1.08 -6.97 18.89
N LYS A 180 -1.98 -5.99 18.87
CA LYS A 180 -3.42 -6.21 18.63
C LYS A 180 -3.76 -6.61 17.19
N LEU A 181 -2.94 -6.18 16.23
CA LEU A 181 -3.03 -6.69 14.85
C LEU A 181 -2.44 -8.09 14.75
N ALA A 182 -1.31 -8.33 15.42
CA ALA A 182 -0.63 -9.62 15.45
C ALA A 182 -1.48 -10.73 16.08
N SER A 183 -2.30 -10.41 17.09
CA SER A 183 -3.17 -11.38 17.77
C SER A 183 -4.33 -11.89 16.91
N GLY A 184 -4.70 -11.15 15.85
CA GLY A 184 -5.87 -11.43 15.03
C GLY A 184 -7.18 -10.80 15.52
N GLU A 185 -7.19 -10.21 16.72
CA GLU A 185 -8.38 -9.67 17.40
C GLU A 185 -9.16 -8.68 16.53
N LEU A 186 -8.45 -7.77 15.86
CA LEU A 186 -9.08 -6.76 15.02
C LEU A 186 -9.87 -7.37 13.85
N TYR A 187 -9.45 -8.51 13.29
CA TYR A 187 -10.17 -9.14 12.18
C TYR A 187 -11.51 -9.74 12.61
N ILE A 188 -11.62 -10.17 13.87
CA ILE A 188 -12.87 -10.64 14.49
C ILE A 188 -13.78 -9.47 14.78
N LEU A 189 -13.25 -8.39 15.35
CA LEU A 189 -14.01 -7.17 15.61
C LEU A 189 -14.58 -6.56 14.32
N PHE A 190 -13.86 -6.65 13.20
CA PHE A 190 -14.38 -6.24 11.89
C PHE A 190 -15.35 -7.24 11.26
N HIS A 191 -15.67 -8.36 11.91
CA HIS A 191 -16.49 -9.46 11.35
C HIS A 191 -15.99 -9.97 10.00
N LYS A 192 -14.66 -9.98 9.80
CA LYS A 192 -14.03 -10.47 8.56
C LYS A 192 -13.77 -11.96 8.60
N LEU A 193 -13.62 -12.53 9.79
CA LEU A 193 -13.31 -13.93 10.02
C LEU A 193 -14.17 -14.50 11.14
N HIS A 194 -14.38 -15.81 11.08
CA HIS A 194 -15.28 -16.53 11.97
C HIS A 194 -14.73 -16.61 13.41
N ASP A 195 -13.45 -16.95 13.56
CA ASP A 195 -12.80 -17.18 14.84
C ASP A 195 -11.33 -16.76 14.84
N ILE A 196 -10.76 -16.67 16.05
CA ILE A 196 -9.40 -16.19 16.28
C ILE A 196 -8.34 -17.08 15.62
N GLU A 197 -8.59 -18.38 15.48
CA GLU A 197 -7.66 -19.31 14.84
C GLU A 197 -7.52 -18.99 13.36
N ALA A 198 -8.66 -18.75 12.67
CA ALA A 198 -8.66 -18.31 11.29
C ALA A 198 -7.95 -16.95 11.12
N ALA A 199 -8.15 -16.02 12.07
CA ALA A 199 -7.47 -14.72 12.05
C ALA A 199 -5.96 -14.83 12.24
N GLN A 200 -5.51 -15.66 13.19
CA GLN A 200 -4.09 -15.91 13.42
C GLN A 200 -3.43 -16.58 12.22
N ARG A 201 -4.09 -17.57 11.60
CA ARG A 201 -3.60 -18.20 10.38
C ARG A 201 -3.38 -17.19 9.26
N MET A 202 -4.37 -16.32 9.02
CA MET A 202 -4.25 -15.27 8.01
C MET A 202 -3.08 -14.31 8.30
N VAL A 203 -2.85 -13.93 9.57
CA VAL A 203 -1.72 -13.08 9.96
C VAL A 203 -0.39 -13.80 9.76
N LEU A 204 -0.31 -15.10 10.09
CA LEU A 204 0.89 -15.92 9.95
C LEU A 204 1.27 -16.20 8.49
N GLU A 205 0.30 -16.49 7.63
CA GLU A 205 0.51 -16.75 6.21
C GLU A 205 0.82 -15.48 5.41
N ARG A 206 0.50 -14.31 5.97
CA ARG A 206 0.72 -13.03 5.30
C ARG A 206 2.22 -12.71 5.24
N PRO A 207 2.80 -12.51 4.04
CA PRO A 207 4.21 -12.13 3.91
C PRO A 207 4.45 -10.72 4.44
N CYS A 208 5.63 -10.51 5.02
CA CYS A 208 6.13 -9.20 5.43
C CYS A 208 7.64 -9.12 5.20
N LEU A 209 8.15 -7.90 5.02
CA LEU A 209 9.59 -7.65 5.11
C LEU A 209 10.01 -7.57 6.57
N GLU A 210 11.28 -7.84 6.82
CA GLU A 210 11.87 -7.66 8.15
C GLU A 210 11.64 -6.21 8.62
N PRO A 211 11.21 -6.01 9.87
CA PRO A 211 10.94 -4.67 10.39
C PRO A 211 12.17 -3.75 10.29
N ARG A 212 11.92 -2.47 9.98
CA ARG A 212 12.93 -1.41 9.86
C ARG A 212 13.99 -1.64 8.79
N THR A 213 13.68 -2.43 7.77
CA THR A 213 14.55 -2.58 6.59
C THR A 213 14.24 -1.56 5.49
N ILE A 214 13.08 -0.90 5.55
CA ILE A 214 12.63 0.12 4.60
C ILE A 214 12.34 1.41 5.37
N ASP A 215 12.88 2.55 4.94
CA ASP A 215 12.63 3.83 5.59
C ASP A 215 11.48 4.61 4.97
N ALA A 216 11.24 4.43 3.66
CA ALA A 216 10.17 5.13 2.95
C ALA A 216 9.65 4.34 1.74
N THR A 217 8.36 4.50 1.47
CA THR A 217 7.76 4.10 0.18
C THR A 217 7.71 5.32 -0.73
N VAL A 218 8.09 5.17 -2.00
CA VAL A 218 8.00 6.22 -3.01
C VAL A 218 7.12 5.73 -4.14
N VAL A 219 6.10 6.52 -4.49
CA VAL A 219 5.19 6.22 -5.60
C VAL A 219 5.06 7.43 -6.50
N THR A 220 5.15 7.19 -7.80
CA THR A 220 5.14 8.25 -8.83
C THR A 220 4.41 7.74 -10.07
N PRO A 221 3.87 8.61 -10.94
CA PRO A 221 3.56 8.22 -12.31
C PRO A 221 4.83 7.66 -12.96
N LEU A 222 4.75 6.55 -13.69
CA LEU A 222 5.91 5.89 -14.29
C LEU A 222 6.72 6.84 -15.19
N GLU A 223 6.05 7.69 -15.97
CA GLU A 223 6.68 8.71 -16.82
C GLU A 223 7.46 9.80 -16.05
N ASN A 224 7.25 9.89 -14.73
CA ASN A 224 7.83 10.85 -13.80
C ASN A 224 8.58 10.15 -12.65
N ALA A 225 9.05 8.92 -12.86
CA ALA A 225 9.82 8.19 -11.87
C ALA A 225 10.99 9.04 -11.34
N ALA A 226 11.09 9.15 -10.03
CA ALA A 226 12.12 9.95 -9.36
C ALA A 226 13.35 9.11 -8.94
N THR A 227 13.17 7.80 -8.85
CA THR A 227 14.20 6.80 -8.57
C THR A 227 13.82 5.50 -9.27
N GLU A 228 14.71 4.52 -9.25
CA GLU A 228 14.46 3.22 -9.89
C GLU A 228 13.31 2.50 -9.18
N PRO A 229 12.23 2.15 -9.89
CA PRO A 229 11.15 1.37 -9.32
C PRO A 229 11.56 -0.10 -9.23
N GLN A 230 11.09 -0.79 -8.19
CA GLN A 230 11.17 -2.24 -8.12
C GLN A 230 9.92 -2.88 -8.75
N VAL A 231 8.78 -2.18 -8.66
CA VAL A 231 7.49 -2.67 -9.15
C VAL A 231 6.76 -1.58 -9.92
N ILE A 232 6.15 -1.94 -11.04
CA ILE A 232 5.21 -1.11 -11.78
C ILE A 232 3.79 -1.60 -11.47
N ALA A 233 2.99 -0.75 -10.84
CA ALA A 233 1.58 -1.02 -10.62
C ALA A 233 0.72 -0.44 -11.75
N VAL A 234 -0.21 -1.23 -12.26
CA VAL A 234 -1.20 -0.79 -13.24
C VAL A 234 -2.59 -0.95 -12.64
N VAL A 235 -3.34 0.13 -12.62
CA VAL A 235 -4.75 0.14 -12.24
C VAL A 235 -5.57 0.00 -13.52
N ALA A 236 -6.16 -1.18 -13.72
CA ALA A 236 -6.71 -1.61 -15.01
C ALA A 236 -8.08 -2.26 -14.85
N GLN A 237 -8.90 -2.19 -15.89
CA GLN A 237 -10.09 -3.05 -16.00
C GLN A 237 -9.67 -4.52 -16.22
N PRO A 238 -10.53 -5.51 -15.92
CA PRO A 238 -10.21 -6.93 -16.09
C PRO A 238 -9.67 -7.30 -17.48
N GLU A 239 -10.23 -6.71 -18.55
CA GLU A 239 -9.76 -6.95 -19.92
C GLU A 239 -8.32 -6.44 -20.13
N GLN A 240 -7.99 -5.25 -19.60
CA GLN A 240 -6.66 -4.67 -19.68
C GLN A 240 -5.64 -5.51 -18.88
N ALA A 241 -6.05 -6.01 -17.71
CA ALA A 241 -5.23 -6.92 -16.90
C ALA A 241 -4.97 -8.25 -17.63
N MET A 242 -5.99 -8.81 -18.29
CA MET A 242 -5.83 -10.00 -19.12
C MET A 242 -4.78 -9.79 -20.23
N TRP A 243 -4.81 -8.65 -20.92
CA TRP A 243 -3.82 -8.33 -21.95
C TRP A 243 -2.40 -8.18 -21.40
N LEU A 244 -2.24 -7.62 -20.19
CA LEU A 244 -0.95 -7.56 -19.50
C LEU A 244 -0.40 -8.95 -19.18
N LEU A 245 -1.25 -9.84 -18.66
CA LEU A 245 -0.89 -11.24 -18.41
C LEU A 245 -0.47 -11.94 -19.70
N MET A 246 -1.26 -11.82 -20.77
CA MET A 246 -0.92 -12.40 -22.07
C MET A 246 0.39 -11.84 -22.62
N SER A 247 0.62 -10.54 -22.47
CA SER A 247 1.84 -9.89 -22.92
C SER A 247 3.09 -10.41 -22.20
N SER A 248 3.03 -10.51 -20.87
CA SER A 248 4.17 -11.00 -20.07
C SER A 248 4.58 -12.44 -20.42
N SER A 249 3.64 -13.26 -20.90
CA SER A 249 3.89 -14.62 -21.35
C SER A 249 4.01 -14.74 -22.88
N TYR A 250 4.03 -13.65 -23.64
CA TYR A 250 3.87 -13.68 -25.10
C TYR A 250 4.91 -14.59 -25.78
N TYR A 251 6.17 -14.52 -25.36
CA TYR A 251 7.26 -15.30 -25.94
C TYR A 251 7.47 -16.66 -25.29
N SER A 252 6.94 -16.89 -24.08
CA SER A 252 7.16 -18.11 -23.31
C SER A 252 5.97 -19.07 -23.33
N GLY A 253 4.75 -18.56 -23.56
CA GLY A 253 3.51 -19.29 -23.38
C GLY A 253 3.25 -19.75 -21.93
N HIS A 254 4.02 -19.26 -20.96
CA HIS A 254 3.94 -19.67 -19.57
C HIS A 254 2.57 -19.32 -18.96
N ARG A 255 2.07 -20.18 -18.07
CA ARG A 255 0.85 -19.94 -17.29
C ARG A 255 1.20 -19.35 -15.94
N HIS A 256 0.66 -18.18 -15.65
CA HIS A 256 0.91 -17.47 -14.40
C HIS A 256 0.27 -18.16 -13.20
N GLU A 257 1.02 -18.25 -12.11
CA GLU A 257 0.50 -18.54 -10.78
C GLU A 257 0.24 -17.20 -10.08
N LEU A 258 -1.01 -16.91 -9.79
CA LEU A 258 -1.45 -15.63 -9.24
C LEU A 258 -1.99 -15.83 -7.82
N ASN A 259 -1.62 -14.94 -6.91
CA ASN A 259 -2.05 -14.96 -5.52
C ASN A 259 -2.93 -13.75 -5.23
N ALA A 260 -4.24 -13.98 -5.09
CA ALA A 260 -5.21 -12.95 -4.72
C ALA A 260 -6.16 -13.52 -3.65
N SER A 261 -5.95 -13.12 -2.40
CA SER A 261 -6.77 -13.55 -1.25
C SER A 261 -7.90 -12.56 -0.96
N GLY A 262 -7.84 -11.35 -1.53
CA GLY A 262 -8.76 -10.26 -1.20
C GLY A 262 -8.36 -9.50 0.07
N TYR A 263 -7.22 -9.84 0.68
CA TYR A 263 -6.62 -9.15 1.81
C TYR A 263 -5.30 -8.48 1.38
N ASN A 264 -4.96 -7.37 2.03
CA ASN A 264 -3.67 -6.68 1.85
C ASN A 264 -3.29 -6.35 0.38
N ALA A 265 -4.23 -5.82 -0.42
CA ALA A 265 -4.04 -5.58 -1.85
C ALA A 265 -2.75 -4.82 -2.25
N GLN A 266 -2.67 -3.51 -2.01
CA GLN A 266 -1.53 -2.76 -2.57
C GLN A 266 -0.21 -3.12 -1.88
N CYS A 267 -0.21 -3.33 -0.57
CA CYS A 267 0.99 -3.66 0.19
C CYS A 267 1.50 -5.08 -0.09
N VAL A 268 0.64 -6.10 -0.15
CA VAL A 268 1.04 -7.49 -0.42
C VAL A 268 0.91 -7.82 -1.91
N GLU A 269 -0.31 -7.87 -2.41
CA GLU A 269 -0.62 -8.49 -3.71
C GLU A 269 -0.03 -7.69 -4.89
N THR A 270 -0.03 -6.36 -4.81
CA THR A 270 0.46 -5.49 -5.90
C THR A 270 1.93 -5.07 -5.72
N THR A 271 2.46 -5.05 -4.50
CA THR A 271 3.84 -4.58 -4.23
C THR A 271 4.74 -5.70 -3.73
N LEU A 272 4.49 -6.22 -2.52
CA LEU A 272 5.43 -7.12 -1.86
C LEU A 272 5.63 -8.42 -2.63
N LEU A 273 4.56 -9.07 -3.10
CA LEU A 273 4.67 -10.32 -3.85
C LEU A 273 5.47 -10.14 -5.15
N PRO A 274 5.19 -9.13 -6.01
CA PRO A 274 6.07 -8.84 -7.14
C PRO A 274 7.51 -8.52 -6.75
N TYR A 275 7.71 -7.74 -5.69
CA TYR A 275 9.03 -7.34 -5.23
C TYR A 275 9.88 -8.53 -4.76
N THR A 276 9.34 -9.43 -3.94
CA THR A 276 10.11 -10.52 -3.33
C THR A 276 10.20 -11.77 -4.18
N THR A 277 9.19 -12.06 -4.99
CA THR A 277 9.17 -13.27 -5.81
C THR A 277 9.72 -13.06 -7.22
N GLY A 278 9.83 -11.81 -7.67
CA GLY A 278 10.18 -11.48 -9.05
C GLY A 278 9.14 -11.96 -10.07
N LYS A 279 7.93 -12.32 -9.63
CA LYS A 279 6.79 -12.71 -10.48
C LYS A 279 5.72 -11.63 -10.44
N LEU A 280 5.10 -11.32 -11.58
CA LEU A 280 3.92 -10.44 -11.58
C LEU A 280 2.77 -11.03 -10.78
N ASN A 281 1.85 -10.18 -10.33
CA ASN A 281 0.66 -10.62 -9.61
C ASN A 281 -0.54 -9.69 -9.85
N VAL A 282 -1.74 -10.20 -9.61
CA VAL A 282 -3.01 -9.45 -9.69
C VAL A 282 -3.56 -9.18 -8.29
N SER A 283 -4.36 -8.13 -8.16
CA SER A 283 -5.15 -7.87 -6.96
C SER A 283 -6.54 -7.39 -7.33
N PHE A 284 -7.55 -7.93 -6.65
CA PHE A 284 -8.92 -7.44 -6.75
C PHE A 284 -9.17 -6.17 -5.92
N GLY A 285 -8.18 -5.66 -5.20
CA GLY A 285 -8.39 -4.60 -4.22
C GLY A 285 -9.06 -5.13 -2.96
N CYS A 286 -8.35 -5.06 -1.83
CA CYS A 286 -8.84 -5.55 -0.56
C CYS A 286 -9.86 -4.59 0.05
N TYR A 287 -10.57 -5.07 1.08
CA TYR A 287 -11.52 -4.25 1.84
C TYR A 287 -10.96 -2.87 2.20
N GLY A 288 -9.76 -2.81 2.79
CA GLY A 288 -9.15 -1.55 3.21
C GLY A 288 -8.76 -0.65 2.04
N CYS A 289 -8.30 -1.23 0.92
CA CYS A 289 -7.97 -0.49 -0.29
C CYS A 289 -9.23 0.15 -0.88
N ARG A 290 -10.28 -0.64 -1.12
CA ARG A 290 -11.54 -0.17 -1.70
C ARG A 290 -12.25 0.85 -0.79
N ALA A 291 -12.26 0.63 0.52
CA ALA A 291 -12.87 1.55 1.47
C ALA A 291 -12.15 2.90 1.62
N SER A 292 -10.88 2.99 1.22
CA SER A 292 -10.06 4.21 1.37
C SER A 292 -9.62 4.84 0.05
N SER A 293 -10.11 4.34 -1.08
CA SER A 293 -9.77 4.84 -2.40
C SER A 293 -11.00 5.12 -3.23
N ASP A 294 -10.79 5.77 -4.37
CA ASP A 294 -11.81 6.03 -5.38
C ASP A 294 -11.77 5.01 -6.52
N ILE A 295 -11.51 3.75 -6.17
CA ILE A 295 -11.46 2.63 -7.11
C ILE A 295 -12.88 2.10 -7.28
N SER A 296 -13.34 2.05 -8.53
CA SER A 296 -14.62 1.49 -8.91
C SER A 296 -14.61 -0.04 -8.91
N ASP A 297 -15.80 -0.64 -8.92
CA ASP A 297 -15.98 -2.10 -8.86
C ASP A 297 -15.46 -2.82 -10.11
N ASP A 298 -15.35 -2.11 -11.24
CA ASP A 298 -14.82 -2.61 -12.51
C ASP A 298 -13.30 -2.49 -12.64
N MET A 299 -12.60 -2.06 -11.59
CA MET A 299 -11.16 -1.85 -11.61
C MET A 299 -10.45 -2.85 -10.70
N MET A 300 -9.29 -3.29 -11.17
CA MET A 300 -8.37 -4.17 -10.45
C MET A 300 -6.93 -3.65 -10.60
N PHE A 301 -5.99 -4.35 -9.98
CA PHE A 301 -4.58 -3.97 -9.98
C PHE A 301 -3.71 -5.09 -10.49
N ILE A 302 -2.61 -4.71 -11.12
CA ILE A 302 -1.52 -5.60 -11.47
C ILE A 302 -0.22 -5.00 -10.94
N GLY A 303 0.61 -5.82 -10.30
CA GLY A 303 1.97 -5.47 -9.94
C GLY A 303 2.95 -6.24 -10.82
N ILE A 304 3.85 -5.53 -11.48
CA ILE A 304 4.81 -6.08 -12.42
C ILE A 304 6.23 -5.77 -11.92
N PRO A 305 7.08 -6.77 -11.65
CA PRO A 305 8.48 -6.52 -11.33
C PRO A 305 9.14 -5.75 -12.48
N VAL A 306 9.95 -4.74 -12.16
CA VAL A 306 10.54 -3.85 -13.19
C VAL A 306 11.33 -4.62 -14.25
N ASP A 307 12.00 -5.71 -13.87
CA ASP A 307 12.81 -6.54 -14.76
C ASP A 307 11.98 -7.29 -15.81
N GLN A 308 10.67 -7.47 -15.57
CA GLN A 308 9.76 -8.08 -16.55
C GLN A 308 9.20 -7.07 -17.56
N MET A 309 9.35 -5.76 -17.31
CA MET A 309 8.79 -4.72 -18.17
C MET A 309 9.26 -4.79 -19.63
N PRO A 310 10.52 -5.08 -19.97
CA PRO A 310 10.92 -5.22 -21.38
C PRO A 310 10.08 -6.26 -22.12
N THR A 311 9.84 -7.43 -21.52
CA THR A 311 8.99 -8.49 -22.08
C THR A 311 7.54 -8.03 -22.20
N VAL A 312 6.99 -7.41 -21.16
CA VAL A 312 5.61 -6.90 -21.15
C VAL A 312 5.40 -5.81 -22.21
N ILE A 313 6.36 -4.93 -22.41
CA ILE A 313 6.23 -3.86 -23.40
C ILE A 313 6.32 -4.43 -24.83
N SER A 314 7.25 -5.35 -25.07
CA SER A 314 7.39 -6.02 -26.37
C SER A 314 6.15 -6.85 -26.71
N GLY A 315 5.66 -7.68 -25.78
CA GLY A 315 4.45 -8.47 -25.98
C GLY A 315 3.20 -7.62 -26.20
N LEU A 316 3.10 -6.45 -25.54
CA LEU A 316 1.97 -5.54 -25.73
C LEU A 316 1.98 -4.92 -27.12
N ARG A 317 3.15 -4.60 -27.67
CA ARG A 317 3.27 -4.09 -29.05
C ARG A 317 2.78 -5.13 -30.06
N GLU A 318 3.20 -6.38 -29.88
CA GLU A 318 2.76 -7.49 -30.71
C GLU A 318 1.25 -7.71 -30.63
N LEU A 319 0.71 -7.83 -29.42
CA LEU A 319 -0.73 -7.98 -29.19
C LEU A 319 -1.53 -6.77 -29.69
N GLY A 320 -1.01 -5.56 -29.50
CA GLY A 320 -1.59 -4.29 -29.94
C GLY A 320 -1.65 -4.15 -31.46
N SER A 321 -0.74 -4.78 -32.19
CA SER A 321 -0.74 -4.76 -33.66
C SER A 321 -1.92 -5.50 -34.28
N ARG A 322 -2.49 -6.50 -33.56
CA ARG A 322 -3.49 -7.41 -34.12
C ARG A 322 -4.52 -7.92 -33.13
N ALA A 323 -4.11 -8.64 -32.09
CA ALA A 323 -5.01 -9.39 -31.21
C ALA A 323 -5.96 -8.48 -30.43
N ILE A 324 -5.44 -7.40 -29.84
CA ILE A 324 -6.23 -6.45 -29.04
C ILE A 324 -7.27 -5.74 -29.91
N PRO A 325 -6.92 -5.10 -31.04
CA PRO A 325 -7.93 -4.46 -31.90
C PRO A 325 -8.97 -5.45 -32.45
N GLN A 326 -8.55 -6.66 -32.87
CA GLN A 326 -9.47 -7.66 -33.40
C GLN A 326 -10.45 -8.16 -32.34
N SER A 327 -10.00 -8.37 -31.10
CA SER A 327 -10.88 -8.74 -29.99
C SER A 327 -11.91 -7.65 -29.70
N ARG A 328 -11.47 -6.39 -29.58
CA ARG A 328 -12.34 -5.24 -29.27
C ARG A 328 -13.33 -4.90 -30.39
N ASN A 329 -12.97 -5.17 -31.65
CA ASN A 329 -13.84 -4.95 -32.81
C ASN A 329 -14.77 -6.14 -33.11
N LYS A 330 -14.66 -7.25 -32.37
CA LYS A 330 -15.48 -8.44 -32.65
C LYS A 330 -16.95 -8.11 -32.36
N ILE A 331 -17.79 -8.27 -33.38
CA ILE A 331 -19.25 -8.17 -33.23
C ILE A 331 -19.70 -9.39 -32.43
N TYR A 332 -20.09 -9.16 -31.18
CA TYR A 332 -20.70 -10.19 -30.35
C TYR A 332 -22.09 -10.50 -30.90
N LEU A 333 -22.29 -11.75 -31.31
CA LEU A 333 -23.60 -12.28 -31.65
C LEU A 333 -24.16 -12.92 -30.37
N PRO A 334 -25.19 -12.33 -29.73
CA PRO A 334 -25.77 -12.91 -28.54
C PRO A 334 -26.34 -14.30 -28.85
N PRO A 335 -26.11 -15.31 -27.98
CA PRO A 335 -26.76 -16.60 -28.15
C PRO A 335 -28.27 -16.40 -28.01
N MET A 336 -29.02 -16.83 -29.03
CA MET A 336 -30.50 -16.86 -29.04
C MET A 336 -31.04 -17.71 -27.89
#